data_AF-A0A653BEE0-F1
#
_entry.id   AF-A0A653BEE0-F1
#
_cell.length_a   1.000
_cell.length_b   1.000
_cell.length_c   1.000
_cell.angle_alpha   90.00
_cell.angle_beta   90.00
_cell.angle_gamma   90.00
#
_symmetry.space_group_name_H-M   'P 1'
#
loop_
_entity.id
_entity.type
_entity.pdbx_description
1 polymer ?
#
loop_
_entity_poly.entity_id
_entity_poly.type
_entity_poly.pdbx_seq_one_letter_code
_entity_poly.pdbx_strand_id
1 'polypeptide(L)'
;MVFRSHIPRSIDFWTLFAWEHIPASGLVLLEVSLDVIVLNILTMTKLQFRMLRYEVERIFSFNNERSEDFNLKMKRCNEHHTFLLGDTLADILGAALYAAQMFFEFFVCYCFPAQDLSDEAELLSVTLYSNNWNLYPAYYKDMMLFLGKSRLEVIYSAGGLLKLNHQTGMSAVKTMVSYSMFLQTMTQLETT
;
A
#
# COMPACT_ATOMS: atom_id res chain seq x y z
N MET A 1 -1.43 -24.32 4.86
CA MET A 1 -0.89 -24.13 3.50
C MET A 1 -2.05 -23.92 2.55
N VAL A 2 -2.25 -22.69 2.09
CA VAL A 2 -3.31 -22.35 1.12
C VAL A 2 -2.86 -22.70 -0.31
N PHE A 3 -1.55 -22.81 -0.57
CA PHE A 3 -0.99 -23.21 -1.86
C PHE A 3 -0.34 -24.59 -1.80
N ARG A 4 -0.57 -25.41 -2.84
CA ARG A 4 0.18 -26.65 -3.09
C ARG A 4 1.46 -26.29 -3.84
N SER A 5 2.55 -26.10 -3.10
CA SER A 5 3.90 -25.89 -3.68
C SER A 5 4.69 -27.20 -3.68
N HIS A 6 5.47 -27.43 -4.73
CA HIS A 6 6.38 -28.58 -4.81
C HIS A 6 7.68 -28.26 -4.07
N ILE A 7 7.92 -28.94 -2.96
CA ILE A 7 9.13 -28.73 -2.15
C ILE A 7 10.25 -29.62 -2.70
N PRO A 8 11.38 -29.04 -3.19
CA PRO A 8 12.51 -29.84 -3.63
C PRO A 8 13.13 -30.58 -2.44
N ARG A 9 13.64 -31.80 -2.67
CA ARG A 9 14.27 -32.64 -1.63
C ARG A 9 15.51 -32.02 -0.95
N SER A 10 16.02 -30.90 -1.47
CA SER A 10 17.31 -30.32 -1.06
C SER A 10 17.21 -29.26 0.05
N ILE A 11 16.01 -28.78 0.38
CA ILE A 11 15.80 -27.69 1.35
C ILE A 11 14.88 -28.20 2.47
N ASP A 12 15.21 -27.89 3.72
CA ASP A 12 14.37 -28.24 4.87
C ASP A 12 13.04 -27.47 4.84
N PHE A 13 11.99 -28.10 5.36
CA PHE A 13 10.64 -27.53 5.34
C PHE A 13 10.55 -26.24 6.17
N TRP A 14 11.20 -26.24 7.34
CA TRP A 14 11.10 -25.15 8.30
C TRP A 14 11.74 -23.85 7.82
N THR A 15 12.83 -23.94 7.05
CA THR A 15 13.49 -22.75 6.50
C THR A 15 12.63 -22.07 5.45
N LEU A 16 11.95 -22.84 4.60
CA LEU A 16 11.04 -22.35 3.56
C LEU A 16 9.77 -21.74 4.18
N PHE A 17 9.23 -22.39 5.22
CA PHE A 17 8.09 -21.87 5.98
C PHE A 17 8.43 -20.54 6.67
N ALA A 18 9.60 -20.44 7.31
CA ALA A 18 10.04 -19.20 7.93
C ALA A 18 10.23 -18.08 6.89
N TRP A 19 10.82 -18.40 5.74
CA TRP A 19 11.05 -17.46 4.65
C TRP A 19 9.76 -16.86 4.08
N GLU A 20 8.70 -17.65 3.97
CA GLU A 20 7.40 -17.18 3.45
C GLU A 20 6.59 -16.43 4.51
N HIS A 21 6.53 -16.94 5.74
CA HIS A 21 5.63 -16.41 6.76
C HIS A 21 6.17 -15.22 7.56
N ILE A 22 7.50 -15.11 7.75
CA ILE A 22 8.08 -13.99 8.51
C ILE A 22 7.86 -12.65 7.79
N PRO A 23 8.15 -12.51 6.48
CA PRO A 23 7.90 -11.25 5.77
C PRO A 23 6.40 -10.94 5.69
N ALA A 24 5.57 -11.93 5.40
CA ALA A 24 4.12 -11.75 5.27
C ALA A 24 3.48 -11.28 6.59
N SER A 25 3.86 -11.90 7.72
CA SER A 25 3.35 -11.49 9.04
C SER A 25 3.86 -10.11 9.44
N GLY A 26 5.11 -9.76 9.11
CA GLY A 26 5.65 -8.42 9.35
C GLY A 26 4.93 -7.32 8.57
N LEU A 27 4.57 -7.59 7.31
CA LEU A 27 3.90 -6.64 6.43
C LEU A 27 2.47 -6.34 6.92
N VAL A 28 1.71 -7.38 7.28
CA VAL A 28 0.36 -7.24 7.86
C VAL A 28 0.40 -6.48 9.19
N LEU A 29 1.41 -6.72 10.03
CA LEU A 29 1.56 -5.99 11.30
C LEU A 29 1.80 -4.49 11.07
N LEU A 30 2.60 -4.15 10.05
CA LEU A 30 2.87 -2.75 9.68
C LEU A 30 1.61 -2.04 9.20
N GLU A 31 0.79 -2.68 8.36
CA GLU A 31 -0.49 -2.13 7.89
C GLU A 31 -1.44 -1.83 9.06
N VAL A 32 -1.66 -2.82 9.93
CA VAL A 32 -2.52 -2.66 11.11
C VAL A 32 -2.00 -1.55 12.04
N SER A 33 -0.68 -1.41 12.16
CA SER A 33 -0.09 -0.39 13.02
C SER A 33 -0.36 1.04 12.52
N LEU A 34 -0.32 1.27 11.20
CA LEU A 34 -0.65 2.58 10.63
C LEU A 34 -2.12 2.94 10.84
N ASP A 35 -3.03 1.97 10.65
CA ASP A 35 -4.45 2.17 10.90
C ASP A 35 -4.74 2.57 12.35
N VAL A 36 -4.07 1.92 13.31
CA VAL A 36 -4.20 2.25 14.73
C VAL A 36 -3.64 3.64 15.03
N ILE A 37 -2.50 4.02 14.43
CA ILE A 37 -1.90 5.36 14.64
C ILE A 37 -2.85 6.45 14.16
N VAL A 38 -3.43 6.30 12.96
CA VAL A 38 -4.34 7.30 12.40
C VAL A 38 -5.62 7.38 13.21
N LEU A 39 -6.19 6.24 13.62
CA LEU A 39 -7.35 6.21 14.52
C LEU A 39 -7.05 6.96 15.83
N ASN A 40 -5.87 6.75 16.41
CA ASN A 40 -5.46 7.42 17.64
C ASN A 40 -5.32 8.93 17.45
N ILE A 41 -4.73 9.39 16.35
CA ILE A 41 -4.62 10.82 16.03
C ILE A 41 -6.02 11.43 15.92
N LEU A 42 -6.89 10.86 15.09
CA LEU A 42 -8.25 11.36 14.87
C LEU A 42 -9.09 11.40 16.17
N THR A 43 -8.98 10.37 17.00
CA THR A 43 -9.70 10.31 18.28
C THR A 43 -9.16 11.31 19.29
N MET A 44 -7.84 11.53 19.33
CA MET A 44 -7.22 12.54 20.19
C MET A 44 -7.61 13.97 19.77
N THR A 45 -7.55 14.29 18.48
CA THR A 45 -7.97 15.59 17.94
C THR A 45 -9.45 15.86 18.28
N LYS A 46 -10.32 14.87 18.12
CA LYS A 46 -11.75 14.97 18.53
C LYS A 46 -11.90 15.26 20.03
N LEU A 47 -11.10 14.65 20.89
CA LEU A 47 -11.12 14.90 22.33
C LEU A 47 -10.67 16.32 22.67
N GLN A 48 -9.65 16.85 21.98
CA GLN A 48 -9.20 18.23 22.16
C GLN A 48 -10.29 19.24 21.77
N PHE A 49 -11.00 19.02 20.65
CA PHE A 49 -12.16 19.84 20.29
C PHE A 49 -13.29 19.77 21.32
N ARG A 50 -13.55 18.58 21.89
CA ARG A 50 -14.53 18.44 22.99
C ARG A 50 -14.12 19.25 24.22
N MET A 51 -12.85 19.19 24.61
CA MET A 51 -12.32 19.95 25.75
C MET A 51 -12.46 21.46 25.52
N LEU A 52 -12.10 21.92 24.32
CA LEU A 52 -12.26 23.32 23.93
C LEU A 52 -13.72 23.78 24.04
N ARG A 53 -14.66 22.98 23.53
CA ARG A 53 -16.10 23.28 23.66
C ARG A 53 -16.53 23.41 25.12
N TYR A 54 -16.09 22.51 26.00
CA TYR A 54 -16.40 22.61 27.43
C TYR A 54 -15.83 23.86 28.09
N GLU A 55 -14.63 24.30 27.71
CA GLU A 55 -14.06 25.56 28.20
C GLU A 55 -14.88 26.77 27.74
N VAL A 56 -15.30 26.80 26.47
CA VAL A 56 -16.17 27.86 25.95
C VAL A 56 -17.49 27.93 26.71
N GLU A 57 -18.20 26.81 26.84
CA GLU A 57 -19.48 26.75 27.58
C GLU A 57 -19.31 27.18 29.05
N ARG A 58 -18.16 26.86 29.67
CA ARG A 58 -17.83 27.30 31.04
C ARG A 58 -17.60 28.80 31.13
N ILE A 59 -16.86 29.39 30.20
CA ILE A 59 -16.59 30.84 30.18
C ILE A 59 -17.91 31.63 30.09
N PHE A 60 -18.87 31.18 29.29
CA PHE A 60 -20.17 31.86 29.14
C PHE A 60 -21.15 31.65 30.31
N SER A 61 -21.00 30.57 31.09
CA SER A 61 -21.86 30.31 32.26
C SER A 61 -21.44 31.06 33.53
N PHE A 62 -20.15 31.42 33.68
CA PHE A 62 -19.62 32.21 34.81
C PHE A 62 -19.63 33.73 34.53
N ASN A 63 -20.77 34.28 34.14
CA ASN A 63 -20.91 35.68 33.69
C ASN A 63 -20.84 36.75 34.82
N ASN A 64 -19.94 36.58 35.80
CA ASN A 64 -19.77 37.50 36.94
C ASN A 64 -18.32 37.94 37.19
N GLU A 65 -17.38 37.69 36.26
CA GLU A 65 -15.97 38.08 36.39
C GLU A 65 -15.57 39.30 35.55
N ARG A 66 -14.60 40.06 36.08
CA ARG A 66 -14.03 41.30 35.53
C ARG A 66 -13.64 41.13 34.05
N SER A 67 -14.00 42.10 33.20
CA SER A 67 -13.78 42.11 31.73
C SER A 67 -12.37 41.73 31.24
N GLU A 68 -11.35 41.91 32.07
CA GLU A 68 -9.96 41.63 31.73
C GLU A 68 -9.64 40.12 31.73
N ASP A 69 -10.20 39.35 32.67
CA ASP A 69 -9.99 37.90 32.77
C ASP A 69 -10.75 37.13 31.68
N PHE A 70 -11.90 37.67 31.26
CA PHE A 70 -12.67 37.14 30.13
C PHE A 70 -11.91 37.22 28.81
N ASN A 71 -11.31 38.38 28.50
CA ASN A 71 -10.52 38.56 27.27
C ASN A 71 -9.29 37.65 27.24
N LEU A 72 -8.65 37.41 28.39
CA LEU A 72 -7.49 36.52 28.50
C LEU A 72 -7.86 35.05 28.23
N LYS A 73 -8.97 34.58 28.82
CA LYS A 73 -9.51 33.22 28.58
C LYS A 73 -9.94 33.02 27.13
N MET A 74 -10.61 34.02 26.53
CA MET A 74 -11.00 34.00 25.12
C MET A 74 -9.78 33.93 24.18
N LYS A 75 -8.73 34.71 24.47
CA LYS A 75 -7.49 34.69 23.68
C LYS A 75 -6.83 33.30 23.70
N ARG A 76 -6.75 32.68 24.88
CA ARG A 76 -6.17 31.33 25.04
C ARG A 76 -6.98 30.26 24.28
N CYS A 77 -8.31 30.39 24.30
CA CYS A 77 -9.22 29.52 23.55
C CYS A 77 -9.01 29.65 22.03
N ASN A 78 -8.84 30.87 21.54
CA ASN A 78 -8.54 31.14 20.14
C ASN A 78 -7.16 30.61 19.72
N GLU A 79 -6.14 30.77 20.56
CA GLU A 79 -4.81 30.17 20.33
C GLU A 79 -4.88 28.64 20.25
N HIS A 80 -5.65 27.99 21.13
CA HIS A 80 -5.86 26.54 21.09
C HIS A 80 -6.62 26.08 19.84
N HIS A 81 -7.64 26.83 19.41
CA HIS A 81 -8.34 26.57 18.15
C HIS A 81 -7.43 26.73 16.93
N THR A 82 -6.55 27.74 16.93
CA THR A 82 -5.58 27.97 15.85
C THR A 82 -4.54 26.84 15.80
N PHE A 83 -4.11 26.34 16.97
CA PHE A 83 -3.25 25.16 17.07
C PHE A 83 -3.92 23.91 16.50
N LEU A 84 -5.19 23.66 16.85
CA LEU A 84 -5.99 22.55 16.30
C LEU A 84 -6.19 22.64 14.79
N LEU A 85 -6.34 23.85 14.25
CA LEU A 85 -6.39 24.07 12.80
C LEU A 85 -5.03 23.81 12.13
N GLY A 86 -3.92 24.07 12.83
CA GLY A 86 -2.57 23.69 12.37
C GLY A 86 -2.40 22.18 12.22
N ASP A 87 -3.11 21.39 13.01
CA ASP A 87 -3.16 19.92 12.94
C ASP A 87 -3.79 19.39 11.64
N THR A 88 -4.49 20.23 10.86
CA THR A 88 -4.96 19.89 9.50
C THR A 88 -3.80 19.48 8.57
N LEU A 89 -2.58 19.96 8.82
CA LEU A 89 -1.39 19.51 8.11
C LEU A 89 -1.04 18.05 8.41
N ALA A 90 -1.31 17.57 9.63
CA ALA A 90 -1.14 16.17 9.99
C ALA A 90 -2.15 15.28 9.27
N ASP A 91 -3.39 15.76 9.04
CA ASP A 91 -4.39 15.05 8.23
C ASP A 91 -3.97 14.92 6.76
N ILE A 92 -3.43 16.01 6.17
CA ILE A 92 -2.90 15.99 4.80
C ILE A 92 -1.70 15.03 4.68
N LEU A 93 -0.79 15.08 5.65
CA LEU A 93 0.35 14.16 5.71
C LEU A 93 -0.09 12.71 5.89
N GLY A 94 -1.10 12.46 6.73
CA GLY A 94 -1.71 11.14 6.90
C GLY A 94 -2.28 10.60 5.59
N ALA A 95 -3.07 11.40 4.87
CA ALA A 95 -3.60 11.03 3.56
C ALA A 95 -2.49 10.74 2.54
N ALA A 96 -1.40 11.52 2.55
CA ALA A 96 -0.25 11.28 1.68
C ALA A 96 0.49 9.98 2.05
N LEU A 97 0.65 9.69 3.34
CA LEU A 97 1.27 8.45 3.83
C LEU A 97 0.43 7.22 3.46
N TYR A 98 -0.90 7.29 3.57
CA TYR A 98 -1.80 6.23 3.12
C TYR A 98 -1.73 5.99 1.62
N ALA A 99 -1.70 7.06 0.83
CA ALA A 99 -1.52 6.94 -0.61
C ALA A 99 -0.18 6.26 -0.93
N ALA A 100 0.91 6.67 -0.27
CA ALA A 100 2.23 6.07 -0.43
C ALA A 100 2.27 4.59 -0.02
N GLN A 101 1.62 4.23 1.10
CA GLN A 101 1.45 2.85 1.57
C GLN A 101 0.75 1.99 0.51
N MET A 102 -0.39 2.45 -0.03
CA MET A 102 -1.11 1.70 -1.07
C MET A 102 -0.28 1.53 -2.36
N PHE A 103 0.48 2.56 -2.76
CA PHE A 103 1.41 2.41 -3.88
C PHE A 103 2.50 1.38 -3.57
N PHE A 104 3.07 1.43 -2.37
CA PHE A 104 4.10 0.48 -1.96
C PHE A 104 3.59 -0.96 -1.99
N GLU A 105 2.41 -1.21 -1.41
CA GLU A 105 1.78 -2.54 -1.40
C GLU A 105 1.51 -3.03 -2.82
N PHE A 106 0.91 -2.20 -3.68
CA PHE A 106 0.62 -2.56 -5.07
C PHE A 106 1.88 -2.96 -5.86
N PHE A 107 2.95 -2.18 -5.75
CA PHE A 107 4.18 -2.45 -6.50
C PHE A 107 5.00 -3.60 -5.92
N VAL A 108 5.20 -3.62 -4.61
CA VAL A 108 6.10 -4.57 -3.94
C VAL A 108 5.43 -5.93 -3.74
N CYS A 109 4.15 -5.97 -3.35
CA CYS A 109 3.47 -7.21 -3.03
C CYS A 109 2.83 -7.87 -4.26
N TYR A 110 2.47 -7.11 -5.30
CA TYR A 110 1.82 -7.66 -6.49
C TYR A 110 2.70 -7.58 -7.74
N CYS A 111 3.12 -6.39 -8.16
CA CYS A 111 3.81 -6.23 -9.45
C CYS A 111 5.21 -6.87 -9.47
N PHE A 112 6.00 -6.69 -8.41
CA PHE A 112 7.36 -7.22 -8.32
C PHE A 112 7.41 -8.76 -8.34
N PRO A 113 6.72 -9.50 -7.46
CA PRO A 113 6.76 -10.97 -7.49
C PRO A 113 6.11 -11.55 -8.75
N ALA A 114 5.11 -10.90 -9.32
CA ALA A 114 4.52 -11.33 -10.60
C ALA A 114 5.52 -11.20 -11.76
N GLN A 115 6.33 -10.14 -11.76
CA GLN A 115 7.39 -9.96 -12.75
C GLN A 115 8.51 -10.98 -12.56
N ASP A 116 9.02 -11.13 -11.34
CA ASP A 116 10.10 -12.07 -11.00
C ASP A 116 9.73 -13.51 -11.40
N LEU A 117 8.48 -13.90 -11.16
CA LEU A 117 7.97 -15.20 -11.57
C LEU A 117 7.86 -15.36 -13.10
N SER A 118 7.49 -14.29 -13.81
CA SER A 118 7.44 -14.30 -15.27
C SER A 118 8.85 -14.43 -15.87
N ASP A 119 9.80 -13.72 -15.29
CA ASP A 119 11.21 -13.71 -15.69
C ASP A 119 11.86 -15.09 -15.42
N GLU A 120 11.61 -15.70 -14.26
CA GLU A 120 12.11 -17.04 -13.92
C GLU A 120 11.52 -18.12 -14.83
N ALA A 121 10.26 -17.99 -15.23
CA ALA A 121 9.63 -18.89 -16.20
C ALA A 121 10.28 -18.80 -17.59
N GLU A 122 10.63 -17.59 -18.04
CA GLU A 122 11.36 -17.40 -19.30
C GLU A 122 12.78 -17.97 -19.20
N LEU A 123 13.49 -17.72 -18.10
CA LEU A 123 14.84 -18.24 -17.85
C LEU A 123 14.86 -19.78 -17.89
N LEU A 124 13.91 -20.44 -17.24
CA LEU A 124 13.77 -21.89 -17.27
C LEU A 124 13.69 -22.43 -18.71
N SER A 125 12.94 -21.75 -19.59
CA SER A 125 12.81 -22.15 -21.00
C SER A 125 14.14 -22.06 -21.75
N VAL A 126 14.94 -21.03 -21.48
CA VAL A 126 16.27 -20.80 -22.06
C VAL A 126 17.27 -21.84 -21.54
N THR A 127 17.27 -22.11 -20.24
CA THR A 127 18.15 -23.11 -19.61
C THR A 127 17.85 -24.53 -20.09
N LEU A 128 16.58 -24.85 -20.33
CA LEU A 128 16.18 -26.15 -20.89
C LEU A 128 16.67 -26.33 -22.32
N TYR A 129 16.58 -25.27 -23.15
CA TYR A 129 17.04 -25.31 -24.53
C TYR A 129 18.57 -25.42 -24.63
N SER A 130 19.29 -24.63 -23.83
CA SER A 130 20.75 -24.51 -23.87
C SER A 130 21.49 -25.67 -23.19
N ASN A 131 20.78 -26.55 -22.48
CA ASN A 131 21.38 -27.70 -21.84
C ASN A 131 21.87 -28.76 -22.84
N ASN A 132 22.79 -29.62 -22.43
CA ASN A 132 23.32 -30.69 -23.28
C ASN A 132 22.38 -31.91 -23.37
N TRP A 133 21.08 -31.69 -23.59
CA TRP A 133 20.07 -32.76 -23.73
C TRP A 133 20.35 -33.69 -24.92
N ASN A 134 21.12 -33.22 -25.90
CA ASN A 134 21.60 -33.98 -27.05
C ASN A 134 22.49 -35.19 -26.66
N LEU A 135 23.11 -35.16 -25.48
CA LEU A 135 23.97 -36.26 -24.99
C LEU A 135 23.16 -37.46 -24.49
N TYR A 136 21.85 -37.31 -24.27
CA TYR A 136 21.00 -38.33 -23.66
C TYR A 136 19.77 -38.64 -24.55
N PRO A 137 19.95 -39.42 -25.64
CA PRO A 137 18.89 -39.67 -26.62
C PRO A 137 17.67 -40.42 -26.06
N ALA A 138 17.82 -41.13 -24.93
CA ALA A 138 16.73 -41.84 -24.26
C ALA A 138 15.64 -40.88 -23.72
N TYR A 139 15.97 -39.63 -23.40
CA TYR A 139 15.07 -38.67 -22.77
C TYR A 139 14.63 -37.52 -23.70
N TYR A 140 14.95 -37.60 -25.00
CA TYR A 140 14.71 -36.50 -25.95
C TYR A 140 13.23 -36.10 -26.04
N LYS A 141 12.32 -37.08 -26.06
CA LYS A 141 10.87 -36.84 -26.22
C LYS A 141 10.30 -36.10 -25.02
N ASP A 142 10.70 -36.52 -23.82
CA ASP A 142 10.24 -35.91 -22.57
C ASP A 142 10.79 -34.50 -22.43
N MET A 143 12.05 -34.28 -22.83
CA MET A 143 12.68 -32.96 -22.80
C MET A 143 12.06 -31.99 -23.82
N MET A 144 11.72 -32.46 -25.02
CA MET A 144 10.99 -31.69 -26.02
C MET A 144 9.58 -31.33 -25.55
N LEU A 145 8.88 -32.28 -24.91
CA LEU A 145 7.54 -32.03 -24.35
C LEU A 145 7.59 -31.04 -23.18
N PHE A 146 8.65 -31.10 -22.37
CA PHE A 146 8.87 -30.16 -21.28
C PHE A 146 9.20 -28.75 -21.80
N LEU A 147 10.05 -28.63 -22.82
CA LEU A 147 10.35 -27.38 -23.51
C LEU A 147 9.11 -26.77 -24.17
N GLY A 148 8.24 -27.60 -24.76
CA GLY A 148 6.97 -27.14 -25.31
C GLY A 148 6.03 -26.57 -24.24
N LYS A 149 6.04 -27.14 -23.03
CA LYS A 149 5.23 -26.67 -21.90
C LYS A 149 5.81 -25.42 -21.22
N SER A 150 7.14 -25.28 -21.14
CA SER A 150 7.78 -24.11 -20.51
C SER A 150 7.62 -22.82 -21.32
N ARG A 151 7.30 -22.93 -22.62
CA ARG A 151 6.95 -21.78 -23.47
C ARG A 151 5.58 -21.18 -23.20
N LEU A 152 4.76 -21.78 -22.33
CA LEU A 152 3.53 -21.14 -21.87
C LEU A 152 3.90 -19.97 -20.97
N GLU A 153 3.62 -18.74 -21.44
CA GLU A 153 3.81 -17.54 -20.63
C GLU A 153 3.07 -17.70 -19.30
N VAL A 154 3.80 -17.63 -18.20
CA VAL A 154 3.24 -17.67 -16.84
C VAL A 154 2.69 -16.29 -16.54
N ILE A 155 1.49 -16.01 -17.05
CA ILE A 155 0.84 -14.71 -16.87
C ILE A 155 -0.06 -14.79 -15.65
N TYR A 156 0.28 -14.05 -14.60
CA TYR A 156 -0.66 -13.78 -13.52
C TYR A 156 -1.66 -12.72 -13.96
N SER A 157 -2.89 -13.15 -14.24
CA SER A 157 -3.97 -12.24 -14.57
C SER A 157 -4.85 -11.97 -13.36
N ALA A 158 -5.01 -10.69 -13.01
CA ALA A 158 -6.00 -10.25 -12.04
C ALA A 158 -7.40 -10.42 -12.64
N GLY A 159 -8.11 -11.47 -12.22
CA GLY A 159 -9.50 -11.75 -12.63
C GLY A 159 -9.71 -11.99 -14.13
N GLY A 160 -8.66 -12.26 -14.90
CA GLY A 160 -8.73 -12.41 -16.36
C GLY A 160 -8.79 -11.11 -17.15
N LEU A 161 -8.80 -9.95 -16.47
CA LEU A 161 -8.96 -8.63 -17.10
C LEU A 161 -7.62 -7.92 -17.31
N LEU A 162 -6.69 -8.07 -16.37
CA LEU A 162 -5.43 -7.35 -16.35
C LEU A 162 -4.27 -8.32 -16.13
N LYS A 163 -3.19 -8.16 -16.90
CA LYS A 163 -1.92 -8.88 -16.66
C LYS A 163 -1.12 -8.11 -15.62
N LEU A 164 -0.81 -8.74 -14.49
CA LEU A 164 0.05 -8.15 -13.46
C LEU A 164 1.50 -8.19 -13.94
N ASN A 165 2.01 -7.03 -14.33
CA ASN A 165 3.38 -6.80 -14.75
C ASN A 165 3.74 -5.37 -14.34
N HIS A 166 5.02 -5.09 -14.09
CA HIS A 166 5.52 -3.73 -13.83
C HIS A 166 5.08 -2.72 -14.90
N GLN A 167 5.02 -3.12 -16.18
CA GLN A 167 4.52 -2.28 -17.27
C GLN A 167 3.04 -1.90 -17.10
N THR A 168 2.19 -2.85 -16.69
CA THR A 168 0.77 -2.58 -16.42
C THR A 168 0.60 -1.70 -15.20
N GLY A 169 1.42 -1.90 -14.16
CA GLY A 169 1.44 -1.05 -12.97
C GLY A 169 1.79 0.40 -13.31
N MET A 170 2.81 0.63 -14.13
CA MET A 170 3.18 1.97 -14.61
C MET A 170 2.06 2.59 -15.47
N SER A 171 1.41 1.79 -16.31
CA SER A 171 0.25 2.25 -17.09
C SER A 171 -0.90 2.69 -16.18
N ALA A 172 -1.17 1.96 -15.09
CA ALA A 172 -2.20 2.32 -14.12
C ALA A 172 -1.89 3.66 -13.44
N VAL A 173 -0.65 3.85 -12.97
CA VAL A 173 -0.18 5.13 -12.38
C VAL A 173 -0.35 6.28 -13.38
N LYS A 174 0.03 6.06 -14.65
CA LYS A 174 -0.13 7.06 -15.71
C LYS A 174 -1.60 7.47 -15.87
N THR A 175 -2.54 6.51 -15.91
CA THR A 175 -3.98 6.82 -15.96
C THR A 175 -4.47 7.56 -14.73
N MET A 176 -4.00 7.23 -13.52
CA MET A 176 -4.39 7.94 -12.30
C MET A 176 -3.94 9.41 -12.34
N VAL A 177 -2.69 9.67 -12.75
CA VAL A 177 -2.16 11.04 -12.88
C VAL A 177 -2.90 11.80 -13.98
N SER A 178 -3.14 11.18 -15.15
CA SER A 178 -3.90 11.81 -16.23
C SER A 178 -5.32 12.17 -15.80
N TYR A 179 -5.99 11.29 -15.06
CA TYR A 179 -7.33 11.54 -14.53
C TYR A 179 -7.33 12.67 -13.49
N SER A 180 -6.34 12.71 -12.59
CA SER A 180 -6.18 13.79 -11.62
C SER A 180 -5.97 15.16 -12.30
N MET A 181 -5.10 15.21 -13.31
CA MET A 181 -4.91 16.43 -14.12
C MET A 181 -6.21 16.85 -14.81
N PHE A 182 -6.95 15.90 -15.37
CA PHE A 182 -8.25 16.18 -16.00
C PHE A 182 -9.25 16.78 -14.99
N LEU A 183 -9.40 16.18 -13.80
CA LEU A 183 -10.27 16.70 -12.76
C LEU A 183 -9.90 18.13 -12.35
N GLN A 184 -8.61 18.41 -12.19
CA GLN A 184 -8.13 19.76 -11.87
C GLN A 184 -8.50 20.77 -12.96
N THR A 185 -8.34 20.40 -14.24
CA THR A 185 -8.72 21.30 -15.34
C THR A 185 -10.23 21.57 -15.38
N MET A 186 -11.06 20.57 -15.08
CA MET A 186 -12.53 20.74 -15.04
C MET A 186 -12.97 21.62 -13.87
N THR A 187 -12.35 21.46 -12.68
CA THR A 187 -12.68 22.31 -11.51
C THR A 187 -12.27 23.76 -11.73
N GLN A 188 -11.14 24.02 -12.39
CA GLN A 188 -10.73 25.38 -12.73
C GLN A 188 -11.73 26.05 -13.69
N LEU A 189 -12.25 25.30 -14.67
CA LEU A 189 -13.22 25.80 -15.64
C LEU A 189 -14.58 26.15 -15.01
N GLU A 190 -15.02 25.46 -13.95
CA GLU A 190 -16.25 25.82 -13.22
C GLU A 190 -16.12 27.12 -12.40
N THR A 191 -14.90 27.53 -12.05
CA THR A 191 -14.66 28.72 -11.21
C THR A 191 -14.45 30.03 -12.00
N THR A 192 -14.46 29.96 -13.34
CA THR A 192 -14.35 31.10 -14.28
C THR A 192 -15.68 31.37 -14.97
#